data_AF-A0A6C0HZU8-F1
#
_entry.id   AF-A0A6C0HZU8-F1
#
_cell.length_a   1.000
_cell.length_b   1.000
_cell.length_c   1.000
_cell.angle_alpha   90.00
_cell.angle_beta   90.00
_cell.angle_gamma   90.00
#
_symmetry.space_group_name_H-M   'P 1'
#
loop_
_entity.id
_entity.type
_entity.pdbx_description
1 polymer ?
#
loop_
_entity_poly.entity_id
_entity_poly.type
_entity_poly.pdbx_seq_one_letter_code
_entity_poly.pdbx_strand_id
1 'polypeptide(L)' 'MEIDCPHCQQKIWIEQLNCGIFRCGMIKETGDQVPPHATKEECEAYLIQGIYGCSKPFQIIEGKVMVCDYI' A
#
# COMPACT_ATOMS: atom_id res chain seq x y z
N MET A 1 2.08 -14.43 -1.05
CA MET A 1 3.47 -14.00 -1.29
C MET A 1 3.85 -13.01 -0.22
N GLU A 2 4.88 -13.31 0.55
CA GLU A 2 5.40 -12.37 1.56
C GLU A 2 6.39 -11.41 0.91
N ILE A 3 6.20 -10.10 1.12
CA ILE A 3 7.16 -9.08 0.72
C ILE A 3 7.32 -8.04 1.83
N ASP A 4 8.45 -7.35 1.84
CA ASP A 4 8.66 -6.18 2.68
C ASP A 4 8.29 -4.92 1.89
N CYS A 5 7.49 -4.04 2.50
CA CYS A 5 7.12 -2.78 1.87
C CYS A 5 8.37 -1.93 1.60
N PRO A 6 8.60 -1.46 0.37
CA PRO A 6 9.83 -0.74 0.03
C PRO A 6 9.96 0.64 0.70
N HIS A 7 8.88 1.13 1.34
CA HIS A 7 8.82 2.46 1.96
C HIS A 7 9.01 2.45 3.48
N CYS A 8 8.50 1.42 4.16
CA CYS A 8 8.51 1.35 5.63
C CYS A 8 8.96 0.01 6.18
N GLN A 9 9.34 -0.95 5.32
CA GLN A 9 9.76 -2.30 5.68
C GLN A 9 8.73 -3.13 6.47
N GLN A 10 7.46 -2.71 6.44
CA GLN A 10 6.38 -3.54 6.97
C GLN A 10 6.22 -4.79 6.10
N LYS A 11 6.22 -5.96 6.75
CA LYS A 11 5.86 -7.23 6.12
C LYS A 11 4.41 -7.21 5.69
N ILE A 12 4.16 -7.56 4.43
CA ILE A 12 2.82 -7.73 3.91
C ILE A 12 2.69 -9.09 3.24
N TRP A 13 1.50 -9.66 3.36
CA TRP A 13 1.11 -10.88 2.68
C TRP A 13 0.18 -10.54 1.52
N ILE A 14 0.60 -10.87 0.31
CA ILE A 14 -0.20 -10.69 -0.90
C ILE A 14 -0.85 -12.03 -1.26
N GLU A 15 -2.17 -12.09 -1.14
CA GLU A 15 -2.96 -13.26 -1.51
C GLU A 15 -3.18 -13.34 -3.03
N GLN A 16 -3.43 -12.19 -3.67
CA GLN A 16 -3.70 -12.09 -5.10
C GLN A 16 -3.08 -10.82 -5.71
N LEU A 17 -2.56 -10.95 -6.93
CA LEU A 17 -2.08 -9.84 -7.75
C LEU A 17 -3.16 -9.46 -8.76
N ASN A 18 -3.82 -8.31 -8.55
CA ASN A 18 -4.82 -7.75 -9.48
C ASN A 18 -4.18 -6.70 -10.40
N CYS A 19 -4.37 -5.40 -10.12
CA CYS A 19 -3.73 -4.31 -10.87
C CYS A 19 -2.22 -4.19 -10.64
N GLY A 20 -1.67 -4.93 -9.68
CA GLY A 20 -0.25 -4.92 -9.34
C GLY A 20 0.21 -3.72 -8.51
N ILE A 21 -0.65 -2.71 -8.27
CA ILE A 21 -0.36 -1.55 -7.43
C ILE A 21 -0.83 -1.84 -6.01
N PHE A 22 -0.01 -1.52 -5.02
CA PHE A 22 -0.27 -1.79 -3.61
C PHE A 22 0.17 -0.64 -2.72
N ARG A 23 -0.45 -0.58 -1.55
CA ARG A 23 -0.08 0.27 -0.42
C ARG A 23 -0.11 -0.62 0.82
N CYS A 24 0.90 -0.55 1.68
CA CYS A 24 0.95 -1.43 2.86
C CYS A 24 0.04 -0.95 4.01
N GLY A 25 -0.54 0.24 3.87
CA GLY A 25 -1.42 0.86 4.83
C GLY A 25 -2.68 0.04 5.09
N MET A 26 -2.99 -0.19 6.37
CA MET A 26 -4.25 -0.77 6.83
C MET A 26 -4.99 0.25 7.69
N ILE A 27 -6.21 0.60 7.31
CA ILE A 27 -7.07 1.57 7.99
C ILE A 27 -7.42 1.03 9.38
N LYS A 28 -7.09 1.77 10.44
CA LYS A 28 -7.27 1.29 11.82
C LYS A 28 -8.74 1.06 12.18
N GLU A 29 -9.62 1.88 11.62
CA GLU A 29 -11.06 1.84 11.93
C GLU A 29 -11.74 0.61 11.31
N THR A 30 -11.46 0.32 10.05
CA THR A 30 -12.16 -0.75 9.30
C THR A 30 -11.35 -2.04 9.19
N GLY A 31 -10.03 -1.97 9.33
CA GLY A 31 -9.12 -3.07 9.02
C GLY A 31 -8.86 -3.25 7.52
N ASP A 32 -9.44 -2.41 6.66
CA ASP A 32 -9.26 -2.50 5.22
C ASP A 32 -7.88 -1.98 4.79
N GLN A 33 -7.38 -2.49 3.67
CA GLN A 33 -6.18 -1.95 3.04
C GLN A 33 -6.48 -0.60 2.38
N VAL A 34 -5.54 0.34 2.42
CA VAL A 34 -5.62 1.61 1.69
C VAL A 34 -5.78 1.30 0.19
N PRO A 35 -6.77 1.91 -0.51
CA PRO A 35 -7.03 1.60 -1.91
C PRO A 35 -5.79 1.81 -2.79
N PRO A 36 -5.49 0.89 -3.73
CA PRO A 36 -4.29 0.97 -4.54
C PRO A 36 -4.25 2.25 -5.39
N HIS A 37 -5.42 2.67 -5.90
CA HIS A 37 -5.59 3.86 -6.74
C HIS A 37 -6.01 5.12 -5.96
N ALA A 38 -5.84 5.13 -4.63
CA ALA A 38 -6.12 6.33 -3.84
C ALA A 38 -5.24 7.51 -4.29
N THR A 39 -5.80 8.71 -4.37
CA THR A 39 -5.04 9.92 -4.68
C THR A 39 -4.07 10.24 -3.53
N LYS A 40 -3.18 11.20 -3.77
CA LYS A 40 -2.27 11.67 -2.72
C LYS A 40 -3.06 12.26 -1.53
N GLU A 41 -4.08 13.06 -1.80
CA GLU A 41 -4.92 13.69 -0.79
C GLU A 41 -5.67 12.66 0.06
N GLU A 42 -6.23 11.62 -0.57
CA GLU A 42 -6.86 10.50 0.14
C GLU A 42 -5.84 9.76 1.02
N CYS A 43 -4.63 9.53 0.51
CA CYS A 43 -3.55 8.89 1.26
C CYS A 43 -3.08 9.71 2.47
N GLU A 44 -3.06 11.03 2.35
CA GLU A 44 -2.78 11.95 3.46
C GLU A 44 -3.91 11.93 4.49
N ALA A 45 -5.17 11.91 4.04
CA ALA A 45 -6.33 11.78 4.93
C ALA A 45 -6.28 10.47 5.74
N TYR A 46 -5.93 9.34 5.12
CA TYR A 46 -5.77 8.06 5.83
C TYR A 46 -4.65 8.12 6.87
N LEU A 47 -3.52 8.76 6.58
CA LEU A 47 -2.43 8.92 7.55
C LEU A 47 -2.88 9.71 8.80
N ILE A 48 -3.72 10.74 8.60
CA ILE A 48 -4.29 11.55 9.68
C ILE A 48 -5.32 10.75 10.50
N GLN A 49 -6.23 10.04 9.83
CA GLN A 49 -7.24 9.19 10.48
C GLN A 49 -6.60 8.00 11.21
N GLY A 50 -5.45 7.55 10.73
CA GLY A 50 -4.62 6.53 11.34
C GLY A 50 -4.67 5.21 10.56
N ILE A 51 -3.48 4.79 10.14
CA ILE A 51 -3.25 3.48 9.53
C ILE A 51 -2.12 2.73 10.25
N TYR A 52 -2.05 1.42 10.06
CA TYR A 52 -0.83 0.65 10.28
C TYR A 52 0.00 0.64 8.99
N GLY A 53 1.29 0.94 9.08
CA GLY A 53 2.18 1.01 7.92
C GLY A 53 2.23 2.39 7.27
N CYS A 54 2.26 2.45 5.94
CA CYS A 54 2.29 3.70 5.18
C CYS A 54 1.34 3.68 3.98
N SER A 55 1.00 4.84 3.44
CA SER A 55 0.10 4.99 2.29
C SER A 55 0.84 5.21 0.96
N LYS A 56 2.17 5.06 0.91
CA LYS A 56 2.94 5.26 -0.32
C LYS A 56 2.74 4.10 -1.30
N PRO A 57 2.54 4.38 -2.61
CA PRO A 57 2.30 3.34 -3.59
C PRO A 57 3.60 2.63 -3.97
N PHE A 58 3.47 1.35 -4.31
CA PHE A 58 4.49 0.58 -5.01
C PHE A 58 3.80 -0.42 -5.92
N GLN A 59 4.50 -0.89 -6.94
CA GLN A 59 3.97 -1.82 -7.92
C GLN A 59 4.77 -3.12 -7.92
N ILE A 60 4.10 -4.21 -8.27
CA ILE A 60 4.70 -5.51 -8.52
C ILE A 60 4.56 -5.82 -10.00
N ILE A 61 5.70 -5.88 -10.68
CA ILE A 61 5.77 -6.19 -12.12
C ILE A 61 6.70 -7.38 -12.27
N GLU A 62 6.21 -8.48 -12.85
CA GLU A 62 7.00 -9.71 -13.06
C GLU A 62 7.68 -10.22 -11.78
N GLY A 63 6.97 -10.11 -10.64
CA GLY A 63 7.48 -10.53 -9.32
C GLY A 63 8.50 -9.57 -8.68
N LYS A 64 8.81 -8.44 -9.32
CA LYS A 64 9.71 -7.42 -8.77
C LYS A 64 8.92 -6.27 -8.14
N VAL A 65 9.35 -5.86 -6.96
CA VAL A 65 8.80 -4.70 -6.24
C VAL A 65 9.47 -3.44 -6.74
N MET A 66 8.66 -2.49 -7.22
CA MET A 66 9.11 -1.21 -7.77
C MET A 66 8.39 -0.07 -7.06
N VAL A 67 9.13 0.93 -6.58
CA VAL A 67 8.52 2.17 -6.09
C VAL A 67 7.95 2.94 -7.29
N CYS A 68 6.74 3.49 -7.12
CA CYS A 68 6.10 4.35 -8.11
C CYS A 68 5.55 5.62 -7.45
N ASP A 69 5.18 6.58 -8.29
CA ASP A 69 4.50 7.80 -7.85
C ASP A 69 3.00 7.57 -7.66
N TYR A 70 2.35 8.53 -7.01
CA TYR A 70 0.90 8.57 -6.90
C TYR A 70 0.26 8.67 -8.29
N ILE A 71 -0.90 8.03 -8.46
CA ILE A 71 -1.70 8.06 -9.69
C ILE A 71 -2.47 9.37 -9.77
#